data_AF-A0ABD6DKF2-F1
#
_entry.id   AF-A0ABD6DKF2-F1
#
_cell.length_a   1.000
_cell.length_b   1.000
_cell.length_c   1.000
_cell.angle_alpha   90.00
_cell.angle_beta   90.00
_cell.angle_gamma   90.00
#
_symmetry.space_group_name_H-M   'P 1'
#
loop_
_entity.id
_entity.type
_entity.pdbx_description
1 polymer ?
#
loop_
_entity_poly.entity_id
_entity_poly.type
_entity_poly.pdbx_seq_one_letter_code
_entity_poly.pdbx_strand_id
1 'polypeptide(L)'
;MTRVPVESYDTLDSTSEISGKGAAVIAELMNKGIDTVVYIPGWMADDNDLKPVAGGKTLYVATVEDYSAKAWKVSQSDGTSEFVAKSQAVVFDRRSFEIETPQQRLGEFAGESR
;
A
#
# COMPACT_ATOMS: atom_id res chain seq x y z
N MET A 1 -4.64 -15.44 3.23
CA MET A 1 -5.26 -14.22 3.76
C MET A 1 -4.12 -13.33 4.17
N THR A 2 -3.78 -12.32 3.36
CA THR A 2 -2.65 -11.43 3.68
C THR A 2 -3.16 -9.99 3.69
N ARG A 3 -3.86 -9.65 4.78
CA ARG A 3 -4.06 -8.24 5.16
C ARG A 3 -2.96 -7.89 6.15
N VAL A 4 -2.18 -6.88 5.82
CA VAL A 4 -1.09 -6.39 6.67
C VAL A 4 -1.57 -5.11 7.33
N PRO A 5 -1.86 -5.12 8.64
CA PRO A 5 -2.14 -3.90 9.38
C PRO A 5 -0.86 -3.07 9.46
N VAL A 6 -0.86 -1.87 8.89
CA VAL A 6 0.32 -1.00 8.88
C VAL A 6 0.23 -0.04 10.05
N GLU A 7 1.06 -0.31 11.06
CA GLU A 7 1.19 0.50 12.27
C GLU A 7 2.44 1.38 12.22
N SER A 8 3.49 0.94 11.52
CA SER A 8 4.77 1.63 11.37
C SER A 8 5.48 1.21 10.08
N TYR A 9 6.53 1.96 9.71
CA TYR A 9 7.35 1.65 8.52
C TYR A 9 8.03 0.29 8.62
N ASP A 10 8.39 -0.15 9.83
CA ASP A 10 9.00 -1.46 10.09
C ASP A 10 8.11 -2.63 9.65
N THR A 11 6.78 -2.48 9.77
CA THR A 11 5.82 -3.48 9.29
C THR A 11 5.86 -3.61 7.76
N LEU A 12 6.06 -2.50 7.06
CA LEU A 12 6.20 -2.50 5.60
C LEU A 12 7.53 -3.12 5.19
N ASP A 13 8.63 -2.76 5.85
CA ASP A 13 9.95 -3.31 5.57
C ASP A 13 10.04 -4.82 5.85
N SER A 14 9.35 -5.27 6.90
CA SER A 14 9.22 -6.70 7.25
C SER A 14 8.37 -7.50 6.26
N THR A 15 7.64 -6.84 5.35
CA THR A 15 6.78 -7.51 4.37
C THR A 15 7.57 -7.91 3.12
N SER A 16 7.87 -9.20 2.98
CA SER A 16 8.69 -9.72 1.86
C SER A 16 8.07 -9.57 0.47
N GLU A 17 6.77 -9.24 0.37
CA GLU A 17 6.09 -9.05 -0.93
C GLU A 17 6.38 -7.69 -1.57
N ILE A 18 6.88 -6.73 -0.79
CA ILE A 18 7.23 -5.39 -1.28
C ILE A 18 8.72 -5.12 -1.11
N SER A 19 9.29 -4.39 -2.07
CA SER A 19 10.66 -3.87 -1.93
C SER A 19 10.69 -2.65 -1.01
N GLY A 20 11.85 -2.29 -0.45
CA GLY A 20 12.00 -1.08 0.36
C GLY A 20 11.54 0.21 -0.34
N LYS A 21 11.61 0.27 -1.67
CA LYS A 21 11.03 1.38 -2.45
C LYS A 21 9.49 1.36 -2.42
N GLY A 22 8.88 0.17 -2.48
CA GLY A 22 7.43 0.01 -2.32
C GLY A 22 6.95 0.40 -0.92
N ALA A 23 7.71 0.03 0.12
CA ALA A 23 7.43 0.44 1.50
C ALA A 23 7.41 1.97 1.66
N ALA A 24 8.40 2.68 1.10
CA ALA A 24 8.43 4.13 1.10
C ALA A 24 7.21 4.77 0.40
N VAL A 25 6.79 4.23 -0.75
CA VAL A 25 5.60 4.70 -1.48
C VAL A 25 4.32 4.47 -0.68
N ILE A 26 4.16 3.29 -0.06
CA ILE A 26 2.98 2.98 0.77
C ILE A 26 2.91 3.92 1.96
N ALA A 27 4.02 4.14 2.66
CA ALA A 27 4.07 5.06 3.79
C ALA A 27 3.76 6.50 3.38
N GLU A 28 4.26 6.97 2.24
CA GLU A 28 3.94 8.31 1.71
C GLU A 28 2.44 8.44 1.41
N LEU A 29 1.84 7.43 0.75
CA LEU A 29 0.40 7.43 0.45
C LEU A 29 -0.44 7.45 1.73
N MET A 30 -0.07 6.66 2.73
CA MET A 30 -0.77 6.63 4.01
C MET A 30 -0.65 7.97 4.76
N ASN A 31 0.53 8.60 4.74
CA ASN A 31 0.70 9.95 5.30
C ASN A 31 -0.10 11.02 4.53
N LYS A 32 -0.36 10.83 3.23
CA LYS A 32 -1.26 11.67 2.43
C LYS A 32 -2.75 11.47 2.74
N GLY A 33 -3.10 10.58 3.66
CA GLY A 33 -4.48 10.32 4.06
C GLY A 33 -5.12 9.12 3.37
N ILE A 34 -4.35 8.27 2.69
CA ILE A 34 -4.88 7.04 2.10
C ILE A 34 -4.94 5.93 3.16
N ASP A 35 -6.12 5.34 3.35
CA ASP A 35 -6.30 4.31 4.38
C ASP A 35 -5.96 2.89 3.90
N THR A 36 -6.11 2.60 2.61
CA THR A 36 -5.89 1.25 2.06
C THR A 36 -5.07 1.29 0.77
N VAL A 37 -4.03 0.45 0.72
CA VAL A 37 -3.19 0.23 -0.47
C VAL A 37 -3.15 -1.25 -0.78
N VAL A 38 -3.31 -1.62 -2.05
CA VAL A 38 -3.27 -3.01 -2.52
C VAL A 38 -2.02 -3.22 -3.33
N TYR A 39 -1.27 -4.27 -3.01
CA TYR A 39 -0.20 -4.77 -3.85
C TYR A 39 -0.71 -5.93 -4.70
N ILE A 40 -0.54 -5.79 -6.01
CA ILE A 40 -0.87 -6.81 -7.01
C ILE A 40 0.41 -7.08 -7.82
N PRO A 41 0.84 -8.34 -7.94
CA PRO A 41 2.02 -8.71 -8.73
C PRO A 41 1.94 -8.22 -10.17
N GLY A 42 3.07 -7.80 -10.73
CA GLY A 42 3.13 -7.19 -12.06
C GLY A 42 2.57 -8.06 -13.19
N TRP A 43 2.64 -9.39 -13.08
CA TRP A 43 2.08 -10.29 -14.09
C TRP A 43 0.54 -10.30 -14.12
N MET A 44 -0.11 -9.85 -13.05
CA MET A 44 -1.57 -9.63 -12.98
C MET A 44 -1.93 -8.16 -13.23
N ALA A 45 -0.99 -7.24 -12.98
CA ALA A 45 -1.14 -5.81 -13.27
C ALA A 45 -1.48 -5.52 -14.74
N ASP A 46 -0.93 -6.29 -15.67
CA ASP A 46 -1.20 -6.14 -17.11
C ASP A 46 -2.58 -6.69 -17.54
N ASP A 47 -3.22 -7.50 -16.70
CA ASP A 47 -4.54 -8.12 -16.98
C ASP A 47 -5.70 -7.32 -16.33
N ASN A 48 -5.37 -6.21 -15.66
CA ASN A 48 -6.33 -5.39 -14.93
C ASN A 48 -6.50 -3.96 -15.46
N ASP A 49 -7.71 -3.43 -15.28
CA ASP A 49 -8.04 -2.04 -15.59
C ASP A 49 -7.67 -1.07 -14.45
N LEU A 50 -7.12 -1.60 -13.36
CA LEU A 50 -6.73 -0.80 -12.21
C LEU A 50 -5.57 0.13 -12.56
N LYS A 51 -5.62 1.36 -12.05
CA LYS A 51 -4.56 2.35 -12.23
C LYS A 51 -3.55 2.29 -11.08
N PRO A 52 -2.27 1.97 -11.37
CA PRO A 52 -1.25 1.95 -10.34
C PRO A 52 -0.91 3.37 -9.87
N VAL A 53 -0.37 3.46 -8.66
CA VAL A 53 0.10 4.72 -8.07
C VAL A 53 1.37 5.21 -8.76
N ALA A 54 1.56 6.53 -8.76
CA ALA A 54 2.79 7.14 -9.20
C ALA A 54 3.97 6.61 -8.36
N GLY A 55 4.93 5.95 -9.01
CA GLY A 55 6.11 5.37 -8.33
C GLY A 55 6.02 3.88 -8.01
N GLY A 56 4.87 3.22 -8.22
CA GLY A 56 4.68 1.80 -7.96
C GLY A 56 3.72 1.12 -8.94
N LYS A 57 4.25 0.49 -10.00
CA LYS A 57 3.45 -0.23 -11.03
C LYS A 57 2.61 -1.39 -10.50
N THR A 58 2.94 -1.88 -9.31
CA THR A 58 2.29 -3.02 -8.64
C THR A 58 1.50 -2.59 -7.41
N LEU A 59 1.34 -1.28 -7.20
CA LEU A 59 0.68 -0.71 -6.03
C LEU A 59 -0.53 0.11 -6.47
N TYR A 60 -1.65 -0.09 -5.81
CA TYR A 60 -2.94 0.46 -6.20
C TYR A 60 -3.63 1.06 -4.98
N VAL A 61 -4.14 2.29 -5.11
CA VAL A 61 -5.00 2.90 -4.09
C VAL A 61 -6.44 2.54 -4.42
N ALA A 62 -7.09 1.85 -3.49
CA ALA A 62 -8.44 1.36 -3.68
C ALA A 62 -9.09 0.99 -2.34
N THR A 63 -10.41 1.03 -2.31
CA THR A 63 -11.22 0.43 -1.26
C THR A 63 -11.35 -1.07 -1.52
N VAL A 64 -11.09 -1.89 -0.49
CA VAL A 64 -11.13 -3.35 -0.60
C VAL A 64 -12.30 -3.92 0.19
N GLU A 65 -13.24 -4.51 -0.52
CA GLU A 65 -14.42 -5.16 0.05
C GLU A 65 -14.31 -6.68 -0.03
N ASP A 66 -14.80 -7.37 1.01
CA ASP A 66 -14.87 -8.83 1.00
C ASP A 66 -16.05 -9.27 0.14
N TYR A 67 -15.78 -9.64 -1.12
CA TYR A 67 -16.80 -10.06 -2.07
C TYR A 67 -17.14 -11.54 -1.92
N SER A 68 -16.12 -12.39 -1.77
CA SER A 68 -16.30 -13.83 -1.60
C SER A 68 -15.22 -14.43 -0.71
N ALA A 69 -15.38 -15.71 -0.35
CA ALA A 69 -14.36 -16.43 0.42
C ALA A 69 -12.96 -16.43 -0.25
N LYS A 70 -12.90 -16.27 -1.59
CA LYS A 70 -11.66 -16.41 -2.38
C LYS A 70 -11.22 -15.13 -3.09
N ALA A 71 -12.08 -14.12 -3.20
CA ALA A 71 -11.79 -12.90 -3.94
C ALA A 71 -12.22 -11.65 -3.17
N TRP A 72 -11.44 -10.59 -3.33
CA TRP A 72 -11.77 -9.24 -2.93
C TRP A 72 -12.30 -8.44 -4.11
N LYS A 73 -13.20 -7.51 -3.85
CA LYS A 73 -13.55 -6.47 -4.81
C LYS A 73 -12.74 -5.22 -4.46
N VAL A 74 -11.92 -4.79 -5.41
CA VAL A 74 -11.02 -3.65 -5.31
C VAL A 74 -11.63 -2.52 -6.12
N SER A 75 -12.03 -1.43 -5.45
CA SER A 75 -12.70 -0.29 -6.09
C SER A 75 -11.88 0.98 -5.94
N GLN A 76 -11.58 1.66 -7.04
CA GLN A 76 -10.86 2.94 -7.06
C GLN A 76 -11.83 4.12 -7.06
N SER A 77 -11.33 5.30 -6.64
CA SER A 77 -12.14 6.53 -6.54
C SER A 77 -12.63 7.05 -7.89
N ASP A 78 -12.05 6.58 -9.01
CA ASP A 78 -12.50 6.93 -10.36
C ASP A 78 -13.68 6.07 -10.85
N GLY A 79 -14.17 5.15 -10.01
CA GLY A 79 -15.27 4.24 -10.30
C GLY A 79 -14.84 2.91 -10.91
N THR A 80 -13.53 2.72 -11.19
CA THR A 80 -13.01 1.43 -11.66
C THR A 80 -13.08 0.41 -10.53
N SER A 81 -13.58 -0.79 -10.81
CA SER A 81 -13.63 -1.86 -9.82
C SER A 81 -13.27 -3.20 -10.42
N GLU A 82 -12.51 -4.00 -9.68
CA GLU A 82 -12.02 -5.27 -10.15
C GLU A 82 -12.02 -6.35 -9.07
N PHE A 83 -12.04 -7.61 -9.48
CA PHE A 83 -12.06 -8.76 -8.60
C PHE A 83 -10.69 -9.41 -8.55
N VAL A 84 -10.05 -9.33 -7.39
CA VAL A 84 -8.69 -9.84 -7.20
C VAL A 84 -8.71 -11.01 -6.23
N ALA A 85 -8.02 -12.10 -6.58
CA ALA A 85 -7.95 -13.29 -5.72
C ALA A 85 -7.15 -13.01 -4.45
N LYS A 86 -7.67 -13.42 -3.28
CA LYS A 86 -7.03 -13.18 -1.96
C LYS A 86 -5.68 -13.87 -1.78
N SER A 87 -5.36 -14.84 -2.64
CA SER A 87 -4.08 -15.56 -2.65
C SER A 87 -3.02 -14.89 -3.53
N GLN A 88 -3.40 -13.86 -4.29
CA GLN A 88 -2.55 -13.24 -5.32
C GLN A 88 -2.41 -11.74 -5.10
N ALA A 89 -2.94 -11.20 -3.99
CA ALA A 89 -2.79 -9.80 -3.62
C ALA A 89 -2.56 -9.65 -2.12
N VAL A 90 -1.93 -8.55 -1.76
CA VAL A 90 -1.70 -8.12 -0.38
C VAL A 90 -2.40 -6.81 -0.17
N VAL A 91 -3.12 -6.70 0.95
CA VAL A 91 -3.83 -5.47 1.30
C VAL A 91 -3.15 -4.87 2.52
N PHE A 92 -2.72 -3.63 2.40
CA PHE A 92 -2.13 -2.84 3.46
C PHE A 92 -3.19 -1.88 3.99
N ASP A 93 -3.62 -2.11 5.23
CA ASP A 93 -4.65 -1.29 5.90
C ASP A 93 -3.98 -0.41 6.96
N ARG A 94 -4.18 0.90 6.87
CA ARG A 94 -3.66 1.87 7.84
C ARG A 94 -4.33 1.66 9.20
N ARG A 95 -3.51 1.45 10.23
CA ARG A 95 -3.95 1.33 11.64
C ARG A 95 -3.51 2.51 12.50
N SER A 96 -2.47 3.23 12.09
CA SER A 96 -1.94 4.42 12.78
C SER A 96 -2.16 5.70 11.99
N PHE A 97 -2.40 6.81 12.70
CA PHE A 97 -2.60 8.14 12.09
C PHE A 97 -1.31 8.77 11.54
N GLU A 98 -0.13 8.27 11.88
CA GLU A 98 1.12 8.75 11.30
C GLU A 98 2.07 7.56 11.17
N ILE A 99 2.74 7.44 10.03
CA ILE A 99 3.76 6.42 9.80
C ILE A 99 5.08 7.16 9.68
N GLU A 100 5.86 7.15 10.77
CA GLU A 100 7.21 7.69 10.78
C GLU A 100 8.08 6.96 9.74
N THR A 101 8.51 7.67 8.70
CA THR A 101 9.45 7.14 7.72
C THR A 101 10.89 7.50 8.09
N PRO A 102 11.89 6.65 7.75
CA PRO A 102 13.29 6.94 8.05
C PRO A 102 13.79 8.28 7.47
N GLN A 103 13.18 8.74 6.37
CA GLN A 103 13.51 10.02 5.73
C GLN A 103 13.01 11.24 6.52
N GLN A 104 11.96 11.12 7.34
CA GLN A 104 11.51 12.21 8.22
C GLN A 104 12.48 12.44 9.39
N ARG A 105 13.02 11.37 9.98
CA ARG A 105 13.99 11.49 11.08
C ARG A 105 15.29 12.17 10.67
N LEU A 106 15.70 12.04 9.41
CA LEU A 106 16.87 12.76 8.89
C LEU A 106 16.67 14.29 8.83
N GLY A 107 15.43 14.76 8.68
CA GLY A 107 15.09 16.18 8.72
C GLY A 107 15.20 16.77 10.13
N GLU A 108 14.87 15.99 11.16
CA GLU A 108 14.97 16.41 12.57
C GLU A 108 16.43 16.53 13.03
N PHE A 109 17.33 15.66 12.54
CA PHE A 109 18.76 15.76 12.86
C PHE A 109 19.48 16.95 12.20
N ALA A 110 18.94 17.49 11.09
CA ALA A 110 19.54 18.64 10.40
C ALA A 110 19.17 20.00 11.04
N GLY A 111 18.25 20.01 12.01
CA GLY A 111 17.84 21.22 12.74
C GLY A 111 18.68 21.54 13.98
N GLU A 112 19.53 20.61 14.43
CA GLU A 112 20.34 20.78 15.64
C GLU A 112 21.80 21.08 15.27
N SER A 113 22.01 22.25 14.69
CA SER A 113 23.34 22.88 14.60
C SER A 113 23.18 24.32 15.06
N ARG A 114 23.35 24.50 16.37
CA ARG A 114 23.45 25.82 17.02
C ARG A 114 24.91 26.17 17.24
#